data_AF-A0A8S9LCB9-F1
#
_entry.id   AF-A0A8S9LCB9-F1
#
_cell.length_a   1.000
_cell.length_b   1.000
_cell.length_c   1.000
_cell.angle_alpha   90.00
_cell.angle_beta   90.00
_cell.angle_gamma   90.00
#
_symmetry.space_group_name_H-M   'P 1'
#
loop_
_entity.id
_entity.type
_entity.pdbx_description
1 polymer ?
#
loop_
_entity_poly.entity_id
_entity_poly.type
_entity_poly.pdbx_seq_one_letter_code
_entity_poly.pdbx_strand_id
1 'polypeptide(L)'
;MGENGCYASSSTLTVEQLNNLVLEAVPKKKGRYVGLTRSTGGASFSFASSAHVCPPVDDLMEQIKTKDLEIEFLITDNAEIRVELQQNRTALQDNMALTQSLLERFKTRFGEDF
;
A
#
# COMPACT_ATOMS: atom_id res chain seq x y z
N MET A 1 60.46 24.73 38.01
CA MET A 1 60.09 26.15 38.19
C MET A 1 60.17 26.83 36.84
N GLY A 2 59.04 27.34 36.33
CA GLY A 2 58.96 28.08 35.07
C GLY A 2 57.72 27.71 34.24
N GLU A 3 56.54 28.13 34.71
CA GLU A 3 55.30 28.20 33.92
C GLU A 3 55.45 29.12 32.71
N ASN A 4 54.57 28.93 31.71
CA ASN A 4 53.99 29.90 30.75
C ASN A 4 53.70 29.14 29.45
N GLY A 5 52.52 29.10 28.86
CA GLY A 5 51.28 29.81 29.08
C GLY A 5 50.37 29.41 27.91
N CYS A 6 49.10 29.24 28.22
CA CYS A 6 47.96 29.06 27.32
C CYS A 6 48.10 29.84 26.00
N TYR A 7 47.84 29.20 24.85
CA TYR A 7 46.84 29.64 23.86
C TYR A 7 46.44 28.42 23.02
N ALA A 8 45.42 27.68 23.47
CA ALA A 8 44.62 26.91 22.53
C ALA A 8 44.00 27.94 21.59
N SER A 9 44.52 28.03 20.36
CA SER A 9 44.01 28.94 19.34
C SER A 9 42.57 28.55 19.03
N SER A 10 41.62 29.21 19.68
CA SER A 10 40.20 29.05 19.45
C SER A 10 39.88 29.64 18.08
N SER A 11 39.92 28.81 17.04
CA SER A 11 39.51 29.17 15.69
C SER A 11 37.98 29.25 15.63
N THR A 12 37.44 30.32 16.21
CA THR A 12 36.04 30.69 16.03
C THR A 12 35.88 31.29 14.63
N LEU A 13 35.32 30.51 13.72
CA LEU A 13 34.99 30.97 12.38
C LEU A 13 33.74 31.86 12.46
N THR A 14 33.77 33.00 11.80
CA THR A 14 32.58 33.81 11.60
C THR A 14 31.58 33.06 10.71
N VAL A 15 30.28 33.40 10.82
CA VAL A 15 29.21 32.75 10.04
C VAL A 15 29.48 32.83 8.53
N GLU A 16 30.07 33.92 8.07
CA GLU A 16 30.43 34.12 6.66
C GLU A 16 31.57 33.18 6.21
N GLN A 17 32.60 32.99 7.06
CA GLN A 17 33.67 32.04 6.80
C GLN A 17 33.14 30.60 6.78
N LEU A 18 32.18 30.27 7.64
CA LEU A 18 31.53 28.97 7.66
C LEU A 18 30.70 28.74 6.39
N ASN A 19 29.93 29.74 5.95
CA ASN A 19 29.17 29.66 4.69
C ASN A 19 30.09 29.43 3.48
N ASN A 20 31.21 30.16 3.40
CA ASN A 20 32.17 29.99 2.31
C ASN A 20 32.83 28.61 2.34
N LEU A 21 33.15 28.09 3.53
CA LEU A 21 33.69 26.75 3.69
C LEU A 21 32.69 25.67 3.24
N VAL A 22 31.40 25.83 3.57
CA VAL A 22 30.33 24.93 3.13
C VAL A 22 30.19 24.98 1.59
N LEU A 23 30.21 26.16 0.98
CA LEU A 23 30.08 26.30 -0.47
C LEU A 23 31.26 25.68 -1.24
N GLU A 24 32.49 25.77 -0.73
CA GLU A 24 33.66 25.12 -1.33
C GLU A 24 33.72 23.62 -1.02
N ALA A 25 33.21 23.18 0.13
CA ALA A 25 33.15 21.77 0.50
C ALA A 25 32.08 20.98 -0.26
N VAL A 26 31.04 21.65 -0.79
CA VAL A 26 30.06 21.02 -1.67
C VAL A 26 30.75 20.74 -3.02
N PRO A 27 30.86 19.46 -3.45
CA PRO A 27 31.45 19.16 -4.75
C PRO A 27 30.63 19.87 -5.84
N LYS A 28 31.24 20.87 -6.49
CA LYS A 28 30.66 21.55 -7.65
C LYS A 28 30.43 20.48 -8.72
N LYS A 29 29.19 20.00 -8.89
CA LYS A 29 28.84 18.95 -9.84
C LYS A 29 29.22 19.40 -11.26
N LYS A 30 30.42 19.04 -11.73
CA LYS A 30 30.71 18.93 -13.17
C LYS A 30 30.08 17.64 -13.67
N GLY A 31 28.75 17.61 -13.73
CA GLY A 31 28.06 16.55 -14.45
C GLY A 31 28.46 16.64 -15.93
N ARG A 32 29.08 15.59 -16.48
CA ARG A 32 29.16 15.46 -17.94
C ARG A 32 27.75 15.15 -18.43
N TYR A 33 27.21 15.99 -19.29
CA TYR A 33 26.01 15.63 -20.05
C TYR A 33 26.41 14.56 -21.06
N VAL A 34 26.30 13.28 -20.67
CA VAL A 34 26.43 12.17 -21.62
C VAL A 34 25.10 12.01 -22.33
N GLY A 35 24.99 12.63 -23.51
CA GLY A 35 23.87 12.40 -24.41
C GLY A 35 23.85 10.93 -24.83
N LEU A 36 22.71 10.27 -24.68
CA LEU A 36 22.48 8.93 -25.24
C LEU A 36 22.47 9.05 -26.77
N THR A 37 23.62 8.85 -27.40
CA THR A 37 23.69 8.72 -28.87
C THR A 37 23.00 7.43 -29.26
N ARG A 38 21.92 7.52 -30.06
CA ARG A 38 21.26 6.36 -30.67
C ARG A 38 22.21 5.81 -31.72
N SER A 39 22.89 4.71 -31.42
CA SER A 39 23.72 4.01 -32.41
C SER A 39 22.81 3.37 -33.47
N THR A 40 22.67 4.02 -34.62
CA THR A 40 22.25 3.34 -35.85
C THR A 40 23.45 2.57 -36.37
N GLY A 41 23.67 1.38 -35.82
CA GLY A 41 24.80 0.54 -36.23
C GLY A 41 24.66 -0.89 -35.73
N GLY A 42 24.31 -1.78 -36.65
CA GLY A 42 24.66 -3.21 -36.63
C GLY A 42 24.06 -4.05 -35.51
N ALA A 43 22.96 -4.74 -35.82
CA ALA A 43 22.40 -5.79 -35.00
C ALA A 43 23.41 -6.92 -34.73
N SER A 44 23.78 -7.11 -33.45
CA SER A 44 23.90 -8.41 -32.79
C SER A 44 24.18 -8.16 -31.30
N PHE A 45 23.16 -7.78 -30.55
CA PHE A 45 23.19 -7.85 -29.10
C PHE A 45 22.56 -9.18 -28.68
N SER A 46 23.39 -10.23 -28.59
CA SER A 46 23.07 -11.39 -27.77
C SER A 46 23.23 -10.99 -26.31
N PHE A 47 22.21 -10.33 -25.76
CA PHE A 47 22.08 -10.13 -24.31
C PHE A 47 21.05 -11.12 -23.80
N ALA A 48 21.50 -12.34 -23.52
CA ALA A 48 20.80 -13.25 -22.63
C ALA A 48 20.94 -12.71 -21.20
N SER A 49 20.12 -11.72 -20.88
CA SER A 49 19.80 -11.35 -19.50
C SER A 49 18.29 -11.36 -19.44
N SER A 50 17.74 -11.97 -18.40
CA SER A 50 16.31 -12.06 -18.12
C SER A 50 15.68 -10.67 -18.25
N ALA A 51 15.22 -10.35 -19.46
CA ALA A 51 14.55 -9.12 -19.74
C ALA A 51 13.24 -9.21 -18.99
N HIS A 52 13.06 -8.36 -17.97
CA HIS A 52 11.72 -7.96 -17.58
C HIS A 52 11.08 -7.36 -18.82
N VAL A 53 10.42 -8.22 -19.61
CA VAL A 53 9.53 -7.80 -20.67
C VAL A 53 8.37 -7.15 -19.95
N CYS A 54 8.36 -5.83 -19.88
CA CYS A 54 7.15 -5.11 -19.47
C CYS A 54 6.03 -5.59 -20.39
N PRO A 55 4.90 -6.08 -19.85
CA PRO A 55 3.76 -6.43 -20.67
C PRO A 55 3.40 -5.26 -21.58
N PRO A 56 3.00 -5.51 -22.83
CA PRO A 56 2.40 -4.49 -23.66
C PRO A 56 1.31 -3.76 -22.87
N VAL A 57 1.28 -2.42 -22.95
CA VAL A 57 0.29 -1.61 -22.23
C VAL A 57 -1.13 -2.06 -22.56
N ASP A 58 -1.36 -2.47 -23.81
CA ASP A 58 -2.66 -2.97 -24.28
C ASP A 58 -3.10 -4.24 -23.53
N ASP A 59 -2.20 -5.21 -23.32
CA ASP A 59 -2.48 -6.43 -22.56
C ASP A 59 -2.83 -6.11 -21.10
N LEU A 60 -2.16 -5.11 -20.51
CA LEU A 60 -2.45 -4.66 -19.15
C LEU A 60 -3.82 -3.95 -19.09
N MET A 61 -4.16 -3.15 -20.09
CA MET A 61 -5.45 -2.48 -20.19
C MET A 61 -6.61 -3.47 -20.36
N GLU A 62 -6.42 -4.55 -21.12
CA GLU A 62 -7.43 -5.61 -21.27
C GLU A 62 -7.64 -6.37 -19.95
N GLN A 63 -6.53 -6.69 -19.24
CA GLN A 63 -6.60 -7.31 -17.93
C GLN A 63 -7.33 -6.43 -16.90
N ILE A 64 -7.07 -5.11 -16.91
CA ILE A 64 -7.77 -4.16 -16.04
C ILE A 64 -9.27 -4.19 -16.31
N LYS A 65 -9.69 -4.08 -17.58
CA LYS A 65 -11.11 -4.14 -17.95
C LYS A 65 -11.78 -5.45 -17.51
N THR A 66 -11.09 -6.57 -17.70
CA THR A 66 -11.60 -7.88 -17.29
C THR A 66 -11.80 -7.93 -15.77
N LYS A 67 -10.83 -7.42 -15.01
CA LYS A 67 -10.93 -7.36 -13.54
C LYS A 67 -12.00 -6.39 -13.06
N ASP A 68 -12.22 -5.28 -13.76
CA ASP A 68 -13.29 -4.34 -13.43
C ASP A 68 -14.67 -5.01 -13.57
N LEU A 69 -14.88 -5.80 -14.63
CA LEU A 69 -16.11 -6.60 -14.80
C LEU A 69 -16.29 -7.65 -13.70
N GLU A 70 -15.20 -8.34 -13.32
CA GLU A 70 -15.23 -9.31 -12.22
C GLU A 70 -15.58 -8.62 -10.89
N ILE A 71 -15.02 -7.43 -10.63
CA ILE A 71 -15.33 -6.63 -9.45
C ILE A 71 -16.81 -6.24 -9.43
N GLU A 72 -17.37 -5.76 -10.55
CA GLU A 72 -18.80 -5.41 -10.62
C GLU A 72 -19.71 -6.61 -10.36
N PHE A 73 -19.36 -7.77 -10.93
CA PHE A 73 -20.06 -9.02 -10.66
C PHE A 73 -20.02 -9.39 -9.18
N LEU A 74 -18.83 -9.40 -8.58
CA LEU A 74 -18.64 -9.74 -7.17
C LEU A 74 -19.33 -8.74 -6.23
N ILE A 75 -19.41 -7.46 -6.57
CA ILE A 75 -20.16 -6.47 -5.78
C ILE A 75 -21.64 -6.83 -5.78
N THR A 76 -22.18 -7.20 -6.94
CA THR A 76 -23.59 -7.57 -7.09
C THR A 76 -23.92 -8.84 -6.31
N ASP A 77 -23.11 -9.89 -6.48
CA ASP A 77 -23.27 -11.18 -5.79
C ASP A 77 -23.16 -11.01 -4.26
N ASN A 78 -22.19 -10.24 -3.78
CA ASN A 78 -22.06 -9.94 -2.35
C ASN A 78 -23.25 -9.14 -1.80
N ALA A 79 -23.88 -8.28 -2.61
CA ALA A 79 -25.07 -7.56 -2.19
C ALA A 79 -26.28 -8.49 -2.07
N GLU A 80 -26.44 -9.43 -3.00
CA GLU A 80 -27.49 -10.46 -2.97
C GLU A 80 -27.34 -11.37 -1.74
N ILE A 81 -26.13 -11.90 -1.50
CA ILE A 81 -25.83 -12.74 -0.32
C ILE A 81 -26.17 -12.00 0.98
N ARG A 82 -25.89 -10.69 1.08
CA ARG A 82 -26.23 -9.89 2.28
C ARG A 82 -27.73 -9.79 2.49
N VAL A 83 -28.52 -9.67 1.43
CA VAL A 83 -29.99 -9.64 1.51
C VAL A 83 -30.51 -10.99 2.01
N GLU A 84 -30.03 -12.10 1.43
CA GLU A 84 -30.42 -13.45 1.85
C GLU A 84 -30.05 -13.73 3.31
N LEU A 85 -28.84 -13.35 3.74
CA LEU A 85 -28.41 -13.50 5.14
C LEU A 85 -29.30 -12.71 6.09
N GLN A 86 -29.72 -11.51 5.71
CA GLN A 86 -30.62 -10.70 6.53
C GLN A 86 -32.03 -11.32 6.61
N GLN A 87 -32.54 -11.86 5.51
CA GLN A 87 -33.83 -12.58 5.50
C GLN A 87 -33.76 -13.83 6.38
N ASN A 88 -32.70 -14.63 6.25
CA ASN A 88 -32.50 -15.85 7.04
C ASN A 88 -32.40 -15.52 8.54
N ARG A 89 -31.62 -14.49 8.90
CA ARG A 89 -31.53 -14.01 10.28
C ARG A 89 -32.90 -13.64 10.86
N THR A 90 -33.73 -12.95 10.08
CA THR A 90 -35.08 -12.55 10.49
C THR A 90 -35.96 -13.79 10.70
N ALA A 91 -35.96 -14.72 9.74
CA ALA A 91 -36.71 -15.97 9.86
C ALA A 91 -36.29 -16.81 11.08
N LEU A 92 -34.99 -16.84 11.41
CA LEU A 92 -34.49 -17.54 12.59
C LEU A 92 -34.95 -16.87 13.89
N GLN A 93 -34.97 -15.54 13.94
CA GLN A 93 -35.51 -14.79 15.08
C GLN A 93 -37.00 -15.05 15.28
N ASP A 94 -37.79 -15.05 14.20
CA ASP A 94 -39.22 -15.34 14.24
C ASP A 94 -39.50 -16.76 14.74
N ASN A 95 -38.75 -17.75 14.23
CA ASN A 95 -38.86 -19.14 14.70
C ASN A 95 -38.51 -19.29 16.18
N MET A 96 -37.48 -18.57 16.65
CA MET A 96 -37.11 -18.57 18.07
C MET A 96 -38.22 -17.96 18.93
N ALA A 97 -38.80 -16.84 18.50
CA ALA A 97 -39.91 -16.19 19.20
C ALA A 97 -41.16 -17.09 19.24
N LEU A 98 -41.48 -17.78 18.14
CA LEU A 98 -42.57 -18.76 18.10
C LEU A 98 -42.32 -19.93 19.04
N THR A 99 -41.10 -20.46 19.07
CA THR A 99 -40.71 -21.57 19.95
C THR A 99 -40.84 -21.17 21.42
N GLN A 100 -40.35 -19.98 21.79
CA GLN A 100 -40.50 -19.44 23.14
C GLN A 100 -41.98 -19.24 23.50
N SER A 101 -42.78 -18.68 22.59
CA SER A 101 -44.22 -18.50 22.81
C SER A 101 -44.95 -19.83 23.02
N LEU A 102 -44.61 -20.85 22.24
CA LEU A 102 -45.16 -22.20 22.41
C LEU A 102 -44.78 -22.77 23.78
N LEU A 103 -43.51 -22.67 24.17
CA LEU A 103 -43.04 -23.15 25.47
C LEU A 103 -43.78 -22.48 26.62
N GLU A 104 -43.95 -21.15 26.57
CA GLU A 104 -44.70 -20.42 27.59
C GLU A 104 -46.18 -20.83 27.64
N ARG A 105 -46.81 -21.11 26.49
CA ARG A 105 -48.17 -21.67 26.46
C ARG A 105 -48.24 -23.06 27.08
N PHE A 106 -47.25 -23.92 26.84
CA PHE A 106 -47.17 -25.24 27.47
C PHE A 106 -47.04 -25.11 28.98
N LYS A 107 -46.10 -24.30 29.48
CA LYS A 107 -45.95 -24.03 30.92
C LYS A 107 -47.23 -23.50 31.54
N THR A 108 -47.89 -22.55 30.89
CA THR A 108 -49.16 -21.97 31.37
C THR A 108 -50.25 -23.05 31.49
N ARG A 109 -50.26 -24.03 30.58
CA ARG A 109 -51.30 -25.06 30.53
C ARG A 109 -51.02 -26.27 31.42
N PHE A 110 -49.77 -26.65 31.58
CA PHE A 110 -49.37 -27.91 32.23
C PHE A 110 -48.53 -27.73 33.50
N GLY A 111 -48.13 -26.50 33.84
CA GLY A 111 -47.24 -26.20 34.96
C GLY A 111 -45.76 -26.09 34.55
N GLU A 112 -44.91 -25.60 35.45
CA GLU A 112 -43.47 -25.40 35.19
C GLU A 112 -42.67 -26.72 35.15
N ASP A 113 -43.24 -27.83 35.66
CA ASP A 113 -42.58 -29.14 35.76
C ASP A 113 -42.75 -30.05 34.52
N PHE A 114 -43.23 -29.49 33.40
CA PHE A 114 -43.37 -30.19 32.12
C PHE A 114 -42.08 -30.11 31.30
#